data_AF-A0A943X1G6-F1
#
_entry.id   AF-A0A943X1G6-F1
#
_cell.length_a   1.000
_cell.length_b   1.000
_cell.length_c   1.000
_cell.angle_alpha   90.00
_cell.angle_beta   90.00
_cell.angle_gamma   90.00
#
_symmetry.space_group_name_H-M   'P 1'
#
loop_
_entity.id
_entity.type
_entity.pdbx_description
1 polymer ?
#
loop_
_entity_poly.entity_id
_entity_poly.type
_entity_poly.pdbx_seq_one_letter_code
_entity_poly.pdbx_strand_id
1 'polypeptide(L)'
;MKAIVAHKDTLFFLAGIQKKIISLLEKETLVYPQYPLYAFTEETIPRKIISCTIGFPKAERELAVFPLILEGNGTKLNLAIPFARTAGKTDMPTFMLPEEIKNAFPKKERIFRTATAIIKENSWQLFDDKWIKIKK
;
A
#
# COMPACT_ATOMS: atom_id res chain seq x y z
N MET A 1 0.80 15.64 5.84
CA MET A 1 0.70 14.20 5.53
C MET A 1 0.86 13.29 6.73
N LYS A 2 0.07 12.20 6.75
CA LYS A 2 0.21 11.04 7.62
C LYS A 2 0.59 9.81 6.78
N ALA A 3 1.31 8.87 7.38
CA ALA A 3 1.65 7.60 6.79
C ALA A 3 1.04 6.44 7.60
N ILE A 4 0.60 5.40 6.89
CA ILE A 4 0.27 4.11 7.46
C ILE A 4 1.32 3.12 6.97
N VAL A 5 1.97 2.49 7.92
CA VAL A 5 3.09 1.59 7.70
C VAL A 5 2.72 0.23 8.25
N ALA A 6 2.57 -0.76 7.36
CA ALA A 6 2.28 -2.14 7.76
C ALA A 6 3.38 -2.72 8.66
N HIS A 7 3.08 -3.82 9.37
CA HIS A 7 4.10 -4.55 10.12
C HIS A 7 5.22 -5.06 9.20
N LYS A 8 6.41 -5.25 9.75
CA LYS A 8 7.60 -5.70 9.02
C LYS A 8 7.34 -6.95 8.17
N ASP A 9 6.64 -7.93 8.73
CA ASP A 9 6.32 -9.18 8.00
C ASP A 9 5.40 -8.93 6.81
N THR A 10 4.41 -8.06 6.99
CA THR A 10 3.51 -7.66 5.90
C THR A 10 4.27 -6.86 4.85
N LEU A 11 5.20 -5.98 5.23
CA LEU A 11 6.04 -5.26 4.26
C LEU A 11 6.90 -6.21 3.42
N PHE A 12 7.52 -7.24 4.04
CA PHE A 12 8.27 -8.25 3.28
C PHE A 12 7.39 -9.06 2.34
N PHE A 13 6.22 -9.46 2.82
CA PHE A 13 5.22 -10.13 2.00
C PHE A 13 4.80 -9.28 0.79
N LEU A 14 4.48 -8.00 1.00
CA LEU A 14 4.11 -7.08 -0.07
C LEU A 14 5.27 -6.86 -1.06
N ALA A 15 6.51 -6.75 -0.58
CA ALA A 15 7.70 -6.63 -1.44
C ALA A 15 7.91 -7.88 -2.31
N GLY A 16 7.64 -9.07 -1.77
CA GLY A 16 7.64 -10.31 -2.55
C GLY A 16 6.61 -10.31 -3.67
N ILE A 17 5.40 -9.82 -3.38
CA ILE A 17 4.32 -9.70 -4.38
C ILE A 17 4.64 -8.62 -5.42
N GLN A 18 5.15 -7.47 -4.99
CA GLN A 18 5.63 -6.39 -5.86
C GLN A 18 6.61 -6.94 -6.90
N LYS A 19 7.63 -7.69 -6.47
CA LYS A 19 8.62 -8.28 -7.38
C LYS A 19 7.96 -9.20 -8.41
N LYS A 20 7.06 -10.10 -7.98
CA LYS A 20 6.33 -11.00 -8.88
C LYS A 20 5.51 -10.23 -9.91
N ILE A 21 4.76 -9.21 -9.49
CA ILE A 21 3.90 -8.42 -10.38
C ILE A 21 4.73 -7.59 -11.35
N ILE A 22 5.80 -6.93 -10.88
CA ILE A 22 6.70 -6.16 -11.74
C ILE A 22 7.30 -7.04 -12.84
N SER A 23 7.80 -8.24 -12.50
CA SER A 23 8.35 -9.16 -13.51
C SER A 23 7.32 -9.63 -14.56
N LEU A 24 6.03 -9.60 -14.25
CA LEU A 24 4.97 -9.87 -15.24
C LEU A 24 4.79 -8.67 -16.18
N LEU A 25 4.77 -7.46 -15.61
CA LEU A 25 4.54 -6.22 -16.35
C LEU A 25 5.72 -5.77 -17.20
N GLU A 26 6.94 -6.05 -16.76
CA GLU A 26 8.18 -5.76 -17.50
C GLU A 26 8.23 -6.43 -18.88
N LYS A 27 7.40 -7.45 -19.11
CA LYS A 27 7.23 -8.07 -20.43
C LYS A 27 6.53 -7.16 -21.44
N GLU A 28 5.74 -6.19 -20.97
CA GLU A 28 4.90 -5.33 -21.81
C GLU A 28 5.30 -3.84 -21.76
N THR A 29 5.94 -3.41 -20.67
CA THR A 29 6.30 -2.02 -20.48
C THR A 29 7.43 -1.86 -19.48
N LEU A 30 8.15 -0.75 -19.57
CA LEU A 30 9.10 -0.38 -18.52
C LEU A 30 8.33 0.06 -17.27
N VAL A 31 8.66 -0.58 -16.13
CA VAL A 31 8.03 -0.34 -14.83
C VAL A 31 9.11 -0.04 -13.80
N TYR A 32 8.89 1.01 -13.01
CA TYR A 32 9.76 1.36 -11.90
C TYR A 32 9.12 0.94 -10.58
N PRO A 33 9.83 0.19 -9.72
CA PRO A 33 9.35 -0.08 -8.37
C PRO A 33 9.22 1.23 -7.59
N GLN A 34 8.18 1.32 -6.77
CA GLN A 34 7.98 2.43 -5.84
C GLN A 34 8.33 1.98 -4.42
N TYR A 35 9.05 2.84 -3.72
CA TYR A 35 9.39 2.70 -2.31
C TYR A 35 9.24 4.05 -1.62
N PRO A 36 8.86 4.07 -0.34
CA PRO A 36 8.53 2.92 0.50
C PRO A 36 7.12 2.37 0.23
N LEU A 37 6.85 1.12 0.62
CA LEU A 37 5.51 0.50 0.51
C LEU A 37 4.57 0.98 1.62
N TYR A 38 4.37 2.30 1.72
CA TYR A 38 3.52 2.96 2.71
C TYR A 38 2.28 3.56 2.03
N ALA A 39 1.18 3.66 2.78
CA ALA A 39 0.05 4.47 2.36
C ALA A 39 0.18 5.87 2.96
N PHE A 40 0.09 6.89 2.14
CA PHE A 40 0.12 8.28 2.58
C PHE A 40 -1.26 8.93 2.46
N THR A 41 -1.58 9.87 3.36
CA THR A 41 -2.85 10.60 3.33
C THR A 41 -2.73 11.97 3.97
N GLU A 42 -3.49 12.95 3.45
CA GLU A 42 -3.75 14.22 4.14
C GLU A 42 -5.01 14.15 5.00
N GLU A 43 -5.81 13.09 4.86
CA GLU A 43 -7.02 12.90 5.64
C GLU A 43 -6.70 12.53 7.09
N THR A 44 -7.63 12.86 7.98
CA THR A 44 -7.49 12.54 9.40
C THR A 44 -7.68 11.05 9.62
N ILE A 45 -6.64 10.37 10.14
CA ILE A 45 -6.73 8.96 10.53
C ILE A 45 -7.73 8.81 11.70
N PRO A 46 -8.67 7.84 11.64
CA PRO A 46 -9.62 7.60 12.72
C PRO A 46 -8.90 7.35 14.06
N ARG A 47 -9.36 8.01 15.14
CA ARG A 47 -8.75 7.87 16.48
C ARG A 47 -8.78 6.44 17.02
N LYS A 48 -9.83 5.68 16.70
CA LYS A 48 -9.96 4.26 17.07
C LYS A 48 -10.21 3.46 15.80
N ILE A 49 -9.20 2.71 15.40
CA ILE A 49 -9.24 1.84 14.22
C ILE A 49 -9.72 0.46 14.65
N ILE A 50 -10.72 -0.06 13.95
CA ILE A 50 -11.31 -1.39 14.18
C ILE A 50 -10.93 -2.38 13.08
N SER A 51 -10.55 -1.91 11.89
CA SER A 51 -10.12 -2.76 10.79
C SER A 51 -9.07 -2.05 9.95
N CYS A 52 -8.09 -2.83 9.48
CA CYS A 52 -7.08 -2.42 8.51
C CYS A 52 -6.93 -3.57 7.51
N THR A 53 -7.32 -3.36 6.26
CA THR A 53 -7.38 -4.41 5.25
C THR A 53 -6.67 -3.97 3.98
N ILE A 54 -5.70 -4.76 3.55
CA ILE A 54 -5.02 -4.59 2.27
C ILE A 54 -5.77 -5.44 1.23
N GLY A 55 -6.26 -4.79 0.17
CA GLY A 55 -7.01 -5.42 -0.90
C GLY A 55 -6.12 -6.00 -2.00
N PHE A 56 -6.78 -6.52 -3.04
CA PHE A 56 -6.10 -7.08 -4.21
C PHE A 56 -5.31 -6.00 -4.95
N PRO A 57 -4.05 -6.29 -5.36
CA PRO A 57 -3.27 -5.36 -6.16
C PRO A 57 -4.02 -5.00 -7.44
N LYS A 58 -4.02 -3.72 -7.80
CA LYS A 58 -4.70 -3.21 -9.00
C LYS A 58 -3.89 -2.13 -9.69
N ALA A 59 -4.16 -1.94 -10.98
CA ALA A 59 -3.73 -0.78 -11.73
C ALA A 59 -4.61 0.44 -11.38
N GLU A 60 -4.00 1.60 -11.21
CA GLU A 60 -4.68 2.88 -10.99
C GLU A 60 -3.89 3.99 -11.69
N ARG A 61 -4.40 4.45 -12.86
CA ARG A 61 -3.69 5.36 -13.76
C ARG A 61 -2.29 4.84 -14.06
N GLU A 62 -1.25 5.64 -13.89
CA GLU A 62 0.14 5.26 -14.13
C GLU A 62 0.76 4.39 -13.02
N LEU A 63 0.02 4.05 -11.96
CA LEU A 63 0.50 3.31 -10.80
C LEU A 63 -0.07 1.90 -10.72
N ALA A 64 0.69 1.00 -10.10
CA ALA A 64 0.16 -0.21 -9.52
C ALA A 64 0.18 -0.06 -7.98
N VAL A 65 -0.96 -0.37 -7.36
CA VAL A 65 -1.20 -0.10 -5.95
C VAL A 65 -1.76 -1.32 -5.22
N PHE A 66 -1.43 -1.46 -3.94
CA PHE A 66 -2.23 -2.26 -3.02
C PHE A 66 -3.29 -1.36 -2.38
N PRO A 67 -4.59 -1.59 -2.63
CA PRO A 67 -5.64 -0.86 -1.93
C PRO A 67 -5.51 -1.09 -0.42
N LEU A 68 -5.70 -0.04 0.37
CA LEU A 68 -5.70 -0.12 1.82
C LEU A 68 -6.99 0.50 2.34
N ILE A 69 -7.73 -0.25 3.15
CA ILE A 69 -8.97 0.20 3.76
C ILE A 69 -8.76 0.26 5.27
N LEU A 70 -8.89 1.47 5.83
CA LEU A 70 -8.99 1.68 7.27
C LEU A 70 -10.43 1.97 7.65
N GLU A 71 -10.94 1.28 8.68
CA GLU A 71 -12.25 1.54 9.24
C GLU A 71 -12.13 1.82 10.75
N GLY A 72 -12.83 2.86 11.22
CA GLY A 72 -12.77 3.30 12.61
C GLY A 72 -13.76 4.41 12.90
N ASN A 73 -14.39 4.39 14.09
CA ASN A 73 -15.36 5.41 14.54
C ASN A 73 -16.45 5.76 13.50
N GLY A 74 -17.02 4.75 12.83
CA GLY A 74 -18.03 4.96 11.78
C GLY A 74 -17.50 5.59 10.48
N THR A 75 -16.19 5.83 10.39
CA THR A 75 -15.52 6.38 9.20
C THR A 75 -14.77 5.28 8.47
N LYS A 76 -14.80 5.32 7.14
CA LYS A 76 -14.03 4.44 6.26
C LYS A 76 -13.13 5.30 5.39
N LEU A 77 -11.83 5.01 5.46
CA LEU A 77 -10.79 5.71 4.72
C LEU A 77 -10.18 4.73 3.71
N ASN A 78 -10.30 5.07 2.42
CA ASN A 78 -9.74 4.28 1.33
C ASN A 78 -8.43 4.93 0.86
N LEU A 79 -7.36 4.17 0.93
CA LEU A 79 -6.00 4.58 0.62
C LEU A 79 -5.37 3.61 -0.36
N ALA A 80 -4.18 3.96 -0.81
CA ALA A 80 -3.39 3.14 -1.72
C ALA A 80 -1.94 3.08 -1.23
N ILE A 81 -1.35 1.90 -1.32
CA ILE A 81 0.10 1.69 -1.17
C ILE A 81 0.67 1.55 -2.58
N PRO A 82 1.26 2.61 -3.17
CA PRO A 82 1.90 2.51 -4.47
C PRO A 82 3.12 1.58 -4.39
N PHE A 83 3.23 0.65 -5.34
CA PHE A 83 4.35 -0.28 -5.41
C PHE A 83 5.05 -0.29 -6.76
N ALA A 84 4.44 0.25 -7.82
CA ALA A 84 5.08 0.40 -9.10
C ALA A 84 4.49 1.57 -9.91
N ARG A 85 5.25 2.08 -10.88
CA ARG A 85 4.83 3.12 -11.81
C ARG A 85 5.32 2.81 -13.22
N THR A 86 4.53 3.06 -14.26
CA THR A 86 5.00 2.95 -15.65
C THR A 86 5.91 4.12 -16.04
N ALA A 87 6.87 3.85 -16.92
CA ALA A 87 7.64 4.89 -17.58
C ALA A 87 6.85 5.48 -18.77
N GLY A 88 6.40 6.73 -18.67
CA GLY A 88 5.90 7.49 -19.83
C GLY A 88 4.56 7.02 -20.43
N LYS A 89 3.89 6.02 -19.86
CA LYS A 89 2.50 5.66 -20.22
C LYS A 89 1.52 6.33 -19.26
N THR A 90 0.41 6.83 -19.80
CA THR A 90 -0.67 7.44 -19.01
C THR A 90 -1.35 6.42 -18.11
N ASP A 91 -1.44 5.17 -18.55
CA ASP A 91 -2.10 4.09 -17.83
C ASP A 91 -1.21 2.84 -17.69
N MET A 92 -1.30 2.24 -16.52
CA MET A 92 -0.68 0.98 -16.16
C MET A 92 -1.42 -0.17 -16.86
N PRO A 93 -0.72 -1.09 -17.55
CA PRO A 93 -1.35 -2.24 -18.16
C PRO A 93 -2.14 -3.04 -17.12
N THR A 94 -3.30 -3.55 -17.53
CA THR A 94 -4.06 -4.50 -16.72
C THR A 94 -3.24 -5.78 -16.57
N PHE A 95 -3.00 -6.23 -15.34
CA PHE A 95 -2.28 -7.46 -15.07
C PHE A 95 -3.20 -8.50 -14.44
N MET A 96 -3.10 -9.73 -14.90
CA MET A 96 -3.77 -10.86 -14.26
C MET A 96 -2.96 -11.32 -13.06
N LEU A 97 -3.62 -11.38 -11.90
CA LEU A 97 -3.01 -11.89 -10.68
C LEU A 97 -2.88 -13.42 -10.74
N PRO A 98 -1.68 -13.98 -10.50
CA PRO A 98 -1.51 -15.41 -10.24
C PRO A 98 -2.41 -15.89 -9.10
N GLU A 99 -2.86 -17.15 -9.15
CA GLU A 99 -3.75 -17.72 -8.11
C GLU A 99 -3.16 -17.64 -6.71
N GLU A 100 -1.85 -17.87 -6.58
CA GLU A 100 -1.13 -17.71 -5.31
C GLU A 100 -1.31 -16.32 -4.70
N ILE A 101 -1.29 -15.28 -5.53
CA ILE A 101 -1.46 -13.89 -5.10
C ILE A 101 -2.93 -13.63 -4.78
N LYS A 102 -3.86 -14.12 -5.61
CA LYS A 102 -5.31 -13.99 -5.34
C LYS A 102 -5.67 -14.60 -3.99
N ASN A 103 -5.16 -15.78 -3.68
CA ASN A 103 -5.46 -16.47 -2.42
C ASN A 103 -4.87 -15.77 -1.18
N ALA A 104 -3.93 -14.85 -1.37
CA ALA A 104 -3.28 -14.13 -0.27
C ALA A 104 -3.98 -12.81 0.10
N PHE A 105 -5.01 -12.40 -0.67
CA PHE A 105 -5.79 -11.19 -0.45
C PHE A 105 -7.30 -11.50 -0.32
N PRO A 106 -8.08 -10.65 0.37
CA PRO A 106 -7.66 -9.49 1.13
C PRO A 106 -6.90 -9.88 2.40
N LYS A 107 -5.83 -9.14 2.72
CA LYS A 107 -5.01 -9.38 3.90
C LYS A 107 -5.44 -8.44 5.02
N LYS A 108 -5.89 -9.00 6.14
CA LYS A 108 -6.22 -8.24 7.35
C LYS A 108 -4.96 -7.97 8.17
N GLU A 109 -4.66 -6.70 8.38
CA GLU A 109 -3.51 -6.26 9.16
C GLU A 109 -3.94 -5.98 10.61
N ARG A 110 -3.33 -6.69 11.57
CA ARG A 110 -3.68 -6.55 12.99
C ARG A 110 -2.78 -5.58 13.73
N ILE A 111 -1.56 -5.41 13.26
CA ILE A 111 -0.54 -4.57 13.87
C ILE A 111 0.05 -3.73 12.76
N PHE A 112 0.05 -2.42 12.93
CA PHE A 112 0.68 -1.51 11.98
C PHE A 112 1.04 -0.24 12.72
N ARG A 113 1.61 0.70 12.00
CA ARG A 113 2.09 1.96 12.52
C ARG A 113 1.44 3.12 11.79
N THR A 114 1.24 4.19 12.53
CA THR A 114 0.84 5.49 11.97
C THR A 114 1.89 6.52 12.35
N ALA A 115 2.25 7.37 11.41
CA ALA A 115 3.28 8.38 11.61
C ALA A 115 2.92 9.68 10.91
N THR A 116 3.48 10.79 11.37
CA THR A 116 3.54 12.02 10.58
C THR A 116 4.62 11.86 9.52
N ALA A 117 4.31 12.16 8.26
CA ALA A 117 5.27 12.07 7.16
C ALA A 117 5.58 13.45 6.60
N ILE A 118 6.86 13.74 6.43
CA ILE A 118 7.35 14.87 5.62
C ILE A 118 7.94 14.26 4.36
N ILE A 119 7.39 14.64 3.20
CA ILE A 119 7.92 14.29 1.89
C ILE A 119 8.56 15.54 1.32
N LYS A 120 9.88 15.49 1.08
CA LYS A 120 10.63 16.58 0.48
C LYS A 120 11.52 16.02 -0.62
N GLU A 121 11.30 16.49 -1.84
CA GLU A 121 11.98 16.01 -3.05
C GLU A 121 11.83 14.48 -3.18
N ASN A 122 12.94 13.74 -3.09
CA ASN A 122 12.97 12.28 -3.17
C ASN A 122 13.18 11.61 -1.80
N SER A 123 12.98 12.35 -0.71
CA SER A 123 13.17 11.87 0.65
C SER A 123 11.86 11.90 1.43
N TRP A 124 11.73 10.93 2.33
CA TRP A 124 10.64 10.86 3.30
C TRP A 124 11.21 10.73 4.70
N GLN A 125 10.59 11.40 5.65
CA GLN A 125 10.92 11.31 7.07
C GLN A 125 9.64 11.03 7.85
N LEU A 126 9.72 10.07 8.76
CA LEU A 126 8.61 9.70 9.65
C LEU A 126 8.88 10.20 11.06
N PHE A 127 7.85 10.81 11.65
CA PHE A 127 7.86 11.34 13.03
C PHE A 127 6.60 10.86 13.76
N ASP A 128 6.61 10.98 15.09
CA ASP A 128 5.47 10.61 15.95
C ASP A 128 4.95 9.18 15.70
N ASP A 129 5.86 8.24 15.48
CA ASP A 129 5.51 6.87 15.13
C ASP A 129 4.73 6.19 16.26
N LYS A 130 3.52 5.72 15.94
CA LYS A 130 2.59 5.10 16.88
C LYS A 130 2.18 3.72 16.40
N TRP A 131 2.45 2.73 17.22
CA TRP A 131 1.96 1.37 17.04
C TRP A 131 0.46 1.27 17.31
N ILE A 132 -0.25 0.63 16.39
CA ILE A 132 -1.66 0.33 16.49
C ILE A 132 -1.84 -1.18 16.46
N LYS A 133 -2.54 -1.71 17.46
CA LYS A 133 -2.93 -3.11 17.56
C LYS A 133 -4.44 -3.22 17.60
N ILE A 134 -5.03 -3.84 16.58
CA ILE A 134 -6.45 -4.13 16.49
C ILE A 134 -6.75 -5.38 17.33
N LYS A 135 -7.63 -5.23 18.33
CA LYS A 135 -8.12 -6.36 19.14
C LYS A 135 -9.07 -7.22 18.29
N LYS A 136 -8.96 -8.54 18.44
CA LYS A 136 -9.89 -9.50 17.81
C LYS A 136 -11.27 -9.37 18.43
#